data_AF-A0A4Q0LWE6-F1
#
_entry.id   AF-A0A4Q0LWE6-F1
#
_cell.length_a   1.000
_cell.length_b   1.000
_cell.length_c   1.000
_cell.angle_alpha   90.00
_cell.angle_beta   90.00
_cell.angle_gamma   90.00
#
_symmetry.space_group_name_H-M   'P 1'
#
loop_
_entity.id
_entity.type
_entity.pdbx_description
1 polymer ?
#
loop_
_entity_poly.entity_id
_entity_poly.type
_entity_poly.pdbx_seq_one_letter_code
_entity_poly.pdbx_strand_id
1 'polypeptide(L)'
;MPLPVGQLGQKKELGNGTIGSLKDYSIYTVTAGTDINYGLALDVKDGQAVVATKTPIYGISVKRAYVIGHDFDAIEGDHWLKGEKMGALRQGSVSVPITEDVDRLDQATINVDGTFRPAKPGEQVVGRFITAGNANSTAIVDVNLTDMGTTGTGTTADNSATPAAGTTTTDTGSDKKGDK
;
A
#
# COMPACT_ATOMS: atom_id res chain seq x y z
N MET A 1 20.97 14.47 33.63
CA MET A 1 21.08 14.53 32.16
C MET A 1 20.18 13.44 31.60
N PRO A 2 19.17 13.75 30.79
CA PRO A 2 18.33 12.73 30.18
C PRO A 2 19.16 11.99 29.13
N LEU A 3 19.12 10.65 29.17
CA LEU A 3 19.70 9.78 28.17
C LEU A 3 19.13 10.15 26.78
N PRO A 4 19.94 10.21 25.72
CA PRO A 4 19.42 10.39 24.38
C PRO A 4 18.45 9.25 24.10
N VAL A 5 17.17 9.61 23.94
CA VAL A 5 16.11 8.72 23.50
C VAL A 5 16.63 8.05 22.23
N GLY A 6 16.75 6.72 22.30
CA GLY A 6 17.26 5.93 21.19
C GLY A 6 16.48 6.30 19.94
N GLN A 7 17.13 7.06 19.05
CA GLN A 7 16.90 6.89 17.63
C GLN A 7 17.28 5.44 17.35
N LEU A 8 16.33 4.53 17.56
CA LEU A 8 16.32 3.23 16.92
C LEU A 8 16.44 3.55 15.44
N GLY A 9 17.67 3.51 14.96
CA GLY A 9 18.09 3.97 13.66
C GLY A 9 17.58 3.06 12.56
N GLN A 10 16.26 2.98 12.38
CA GLN A 10 15.70 2.74 11.06
C GLN A 10 15.75 4.06 10.28
N LYS A 11 16.98 4.57 10.07
CA LYS A 11 17.27 5.55 9.02
C LYS A 11 17.51 4.78 7.72
N LYS A 12 16.47 4.07 7.33
CA LYS A 12 16.23 3.56 5.99
C LYS A 12 14.73 3.25 6.04
N GLU A 13 14.01 3.76 5.05
CA GLU A 13 12.58 3.58 4.84
C GLU A 13 12.05 2.27 5.44
N LEU A 14 10.84 2.27 6.04
CA LEU A 14 10.21 1.09 6.64
C LEU A 14 10.33 -0.10 5.68
N GLY A 15 11.37 -0.94 5.81
CA GLY A 15 11.84 -1.76 4.70
C GLY A 15 10.72 -2.61 4.10
N ASN A 16 10.69 -2.77 2.78
CA ASN A 16 9.60 -3.43 2.07
C ASN A 16 9.24 -4.79 2.71
N GLY A 17 7.94 -5.09 2.79
CA GLY A 17 7.43 -6.33 3.37
C GLY A 17 7.49 -6.39 4.90
N THR A 18 7.81 -5.30 5.59
CA THR A 18 7.72 -5.22 7.06
C THR A 18 6.27 -5.10 7.51
N ILE A 19 5.86 -5.91 8.50
CA ILE A 19 4.54 -5.76 9.13
C ILE A 19 4.41 -4.38 9.77
N GLY A 20 3.41 -3.61 9.33
CA GLY A 20 3.24 -2.19 9.65
C GLY A 20 2.34 -1.89 10.85
N SER A 21 1.77 -2.90 11.51
CA SER A 21 0.93 -2.72 12.70
C SER A 21 0.93 -3.95 13.61
N LEU A 22 0.59 -3.76 14.89
CA LEU A 22 0.41 -4.81 15.91
C LEU A 22 -1.03 -5.40 15.92
N LYS A 23 -1.88 -5.06 14.95
CA LYS A 23 -3.21 -5.65 14.78
C LYS A 23 -3.12 -7.13 14.36
N ASP A 24 -4.23 -7.84 14.50
CA ASP A 24 -4.37 -9.20 13.97
C ASP A 24 -3.99 -9.24 12.48
N TYR A 25 -3.06 -10.12 12.14
CA TYR A 25 -2.61 -10.34 10.77
C TYR A 25 -2.72 -11.81 10.39
N SER A 26 -2.89 -12.08 9.11
CA SER A 26 -2.93 -13.43 8.56
C SER A 26 -1.89 -13.58 7.45
N ILE A 27 -0.94 -14.48 7.65
CA ILE A 27 0.11 -14.81 6.69
C ILE A 27 -0.04 -16.27 6.29
N TYR A 28 -0.12 -16.50 4.99
CA TYR A 28 -0.13 -17.83 4.40
C TYR A 28 1.25 -18.18 3.88
N THR A 29 1.65 -19.43 4.01
CA THR A 29 2.89 -19.92 3.40
C THR A 29 2.60 -20.41 1.99
N VAL A 30 3.38 -19.92 1.01
CA VAL A 30 3.29 -20.32 -0.40
C VAL A 30 4.70 -20.47 -0.98
N THR A 31 4.87 -21.29 -2.01
CA THR A 31 6.17 -21.45 -2.69
C THR A 31 6.35 -20.39 -3.77
N ALA A 32 7.49 -19.71 -3.80
CA ALA A 32 7.82 -18.74 -4.85
C ALA A 32 8.04 -19.46 -6.20
N GLY A 33 7.33 -19.05 -7.25
CA GLY A 33 7.49 -19.58 -8.60
C GLY A 33 8.59 -18.87 -9.40
N THR A 34 8.97 -17.68 -8.96
CA THR A 34 10.07 -16.85 -9.48
C THR A 34 10.81 -16.19 -8.32
N ASP A 35 11.87 -15.45 -8.64
CA ASP A 35 12.47 -14.53 -7.69
C ASP A 35 11.50 -13.37 -7.41
N ILE A 36 11.29 -13.04 -6.14
CA ILE A 36 10.25 -12.09 -5.68
C ILE A 36 10.80 -11.18 -4.59
N ASN A 37 10.82 -9.88 -4.86
CA ASN A 37 11.17 -8.87 -3.87
C ASN A 37 10.12 -8.77 -2.76
N TYR A 38 10.52 -8.23 -1.62
CA TYR A 38 9.61 -7.99 -0.49
C TYR A 38 8.63 -6.84 -0.76
N GLY A 39 7.45 -6.92 -0.13
CA GLY A 39 6.40 -5.91 -0.23
C GLY A 39 5.64 -5.86 -1.55
N LEU A 40 5.89 -6.79 -2.48
CA LEU A 40 5.21 -6.86 -3.76
C LEU A 40 3.89 -7.62 -3.65
N ALA A 41 2.91 -7.21 -4.46
CA ALA A 41 1.67 -7.93 -4.62
C ALA A 41 1.88 -9.25 -5.35
N LEU A 42 1.16 -10.28 -4.92
CA LEU A 42 1.31 -11.66 -5.35
C LEU A 42 0.04 -12.18 -5.98
N ASP A 43 0.21 -13.01 -7.00
CA ASP A 43 -0.79 -13.87 -7.61
C ASP A 43 -0.34 -15.33 -7.45
N VAL A 44 -1.24 -16.29 -7.59
CA VAL A 44 -0.92 -17.72 -7.51
C VAL A 44 -1.19 -18.38 -8.86
N LYS A 45 -0.15 -18.92 -9.47
CA LYS A 45 -0.21 -19.69 -10.71
C LYS A 45 0.39 -21.07 -10.48
N ASP A 46 -0.36 -22.12 -10.84
CA ASP A 46 0.06 -23.51 -10.66
C ASP A 46 0.49 -23.85 -9.21
N GLY A 47 -0.17 -23.22 -8.23
CA GLY A 47 0.14 -23.40 -6.80
C GLY A 47 1.41 -22.68 -6.32
N GLN A 48 2.02 -21.84 -7.15
CA GLN A 48 3.20 -21.05 -6.83
C GLN A 48 2.90 -19.55 -6.87
N ALA A 49 3.51 -18.79 -5.97
CA ALA A 49 3.40 -17.34 -5.94
C ALA A 49 4.23 -16.73 -7.07
N VAL A 50 3.64 -15.77 -7.78
CA VAL A 50 4.31 -14.92 -8.77
C VAL A 50 3.94 -13.48 -8.50
N VAL A 51 4.69 -12.52 -9.05
CA VAL A 51 4.34 -11.10 -8.97
C VAL A 51 2.99 -10.86 -9.67
N ALA A 52 2.06 -10.23 -8.96
CA ALA A 52 0.76 -9.86 -9.52
C ALA A 52 0.94 -8.70 -10.51
N THR A 53 0.29 -8.82 -11.67
CA THR A 53 0.33 -7.80 -12.73
C THR A 53 -0.94 -6.94 -12.77
N LYS A 54 -1.95 -7.34 -12.00
CA LYS A 54 -3.25 -6.68 -11.86
C LYS A 54 -3.98 -7.25 -10.65
N THR A 55 -5.01 -6.53 -10.23
CA THR A 55 -6.01 -7.00 -9.28
C THR A 55 -6.98 -8.02 -9.92
N PRO A 56 -7.61 -8.91 -9.14
CA PRO A 56 -7.40 -9.20 -7.70
C PRO A 56 -6.01 -9.76 -7.39
N ILE A 57 -5.58 -9.65 -6.13
CA ILE A 57 -4.30 -10.22 -5.66
C ILE A 57 -4.54 -11.35 -4.65
N TYR A 58 -3.61 -12.30 -4.56
CA TYR A 58 -3.62 -13.35 -3.54
C TYR A 58 -3.15 -12.83 -2.18
N GLY A 59 -2.09 -12.02 -2.17
CA GLY A 59 -1.46 -11.51 -0.94
C GLY A 59 -0.29 -10.58 -1.24
N ILE A 60 0.43 -10.19 -0.20
CA ILE A 60 1.62 -9.31 -0.30
C ILE A 60 2.82 -10.06 0.27
N SER A 61 3.96 -10.06 -0.43
CA SER A 61 5.19 -10.72 0.06
C SER A 61 5.68 -10.03 1.33
N VAL A 62 5.85 -10.80 2.40
CA VAL A 62 6.48 -10.30 3.63
C VAL A 62 7.97 -10.58 3.60
N LYS A 63 8.75 -9.71 4.24
CA LYS A 63 10.17 -9.94 4.44
C LYS A 63 10.41 -11.14 5.36
N ARG A 64 11.56 -11.79 5.21
CA ARG A 64 12.01 -12.83 6.13
C ARG A 64 12.24 -12.27 7.53
N ALA A 65 11.92 -13.06 8.55
CA ALA A 65 12.31 -12.75 9.91
C ALA A 65 13.77 -13.16 10.10
N TYR A 66 14.67 -12.17 10.17
CA TYR A 66 16.07 -12.42 10.54
C TYR A 66 16.17 -12.59 12.06
N VAL A 67 16.87 -13.62 12.48
CA VAL A 67 17.24 -13.82 13.90
C VAL A 67 18.55 -13.07 14.19
N ILE A 68 18.85 -12.79 15.45
CA ILE A 68 20.14 -12.21 15.85
C ILE A 68 21.26 -13.17 15.39
N GLY A 69 22.21 -12.66 14.60
CA GLY A 69 23.34 -13.43 14.05
C GLY A 69 23.37 -13.57 12.51
N HIS A 70 22.35 -13.06 11.82
CA HIS A 70 22.40 -12.92 10.36
C HIS A 70 23.27 -11.71 9.96
N ASP A 71 24.01 -11.86 8.87
CA ASP A 71 24.82 -10.79 8.29
C ASP A 71 23.92 -9.61 7.91
N PHE A 72 24.14 -8.46 8.55
CA PHE A 72 23.31 -7.27 8.35
C PHE A 72 23.46 -6.70 6.93
N ASP A 73 24.61 -6.91 6.29
CA ASP A 73 24.88 -6.41 4.94
C ASP A 73 24.20 -7.26 3.86
N ALA A 74 23.92 -8.54 4.15
CA ALA A 74 23.18 -9.45 3.27
C ALA A 74 21.66 -9.18 3.22
N ILE A 75 21.15 -8.32 4.10
CA ILE A 75 19.72 -7.95 4.16
C ILE A 75 19.38 -6.95 3.06
N GLU A 76 20.35 -6.13 2.63
CA GLU A 76 20.16 -5.12 1.60
C GLU A 76 20.08 -5.76 0.22
N GLY A 77 18.87 -5.83 -0.33
CA GLY A 77 18.61 -6.44 -1.63
C GLY A 77 18.24 -7.92 -1.57
N ASP A 78 18.01 -8.47 -0.38
CA ASP A 78 17.49 -9.85 -0.24
C ASP A 78 16.05 -9.96 -0.79
N HIS A 79 15.71 -11.15 -1.24
CA HIS A 79 14.45 -11.48 -1.88
C HIS A 79 14.14 -12.95 -1.71
N TRP A 80 12.90 -13.34 -2.03
CA TRP A 80 12.56 -14.75 -2.11
C TRP A 80 13.08 -15.34 -3.41
N LEU A 81 13.89 -16.38 -3.34
CA LEU A 81 14.36 -17.13 -4.51
C LEU A 81 13.27 -18.09 -4.98
N LYS A 82 13.27 -18.38 -6.29
CA LYS A 82 12.40 -19.42 -6.85
C LYS A 82 12.53 -20.74 -6.09
N GLY A 83 11.39 -21.33 -5.73
CA GLY A 83 11.26 -22.60 -5.02
C GLY A 83 11.23 -22.47 -3.49
N GLU A 84 11.53 -21.30 -2.94
CA GLU A 84 11.51 -21.09 -1.50
C GLU A 84 10.09 -20.91 -0.95
N LYS A 85 9.90 -21.30 0.31
CA LYS A 85 8.64 -21.04 1.03
C LYS A 85 8.65 -19.62 1.56
N MET A 86 7.74 -18.81 1.06
CA MET A 86 7.57 -17.40 1.41
C MET A 86 6.27 -17.15 2.16
N GLY A 87 6.26 -16.08 2.95
CA GLY A 87 5.05 -15.57 3.58
C GLY A 87 4.30 -14.64 2.63
N ALA A 88 2.99 -14.85 2.50
CA ALA A 88 2.06 -13.96 1.82
C ALA A 88 1.05 -13.42 2.83
N LEU A 89 1.11 -12.12 3.12
CA LEU A 89 0.15 -11.45 3.99
C LEU A 89 -1.17 -11.24 3.25
N ARG A 90 -2.26 -11.70 3.87
CA ARG A 90 -3.64 -11.57 3.34
C ARG A 90 -4.50 -10.64 4.19
N GLN A 91 -4.18 -10.47 5.46
CA GLN A 91 -4.86 -9.54 6.34
C GLN A 91 -3.83 -8.84 7.24
N GLY A 92 -4.03 -7.56 7.50
CA GLY A 92 -3.18 -6.73 8.35
C GLY A 92 -2.49 -5.62 7.56
N SER A 93 -1.54 -4.94 8.21
CA SER A 93 -0.81 -3.83 7.61
C SER A 93 0.62 -4.22 7.25
N VAL A 94 1.11 -3.79 6.09
CA VAL A 94 2.46 -4.10 5.59
C VAL A 94 3.05 -2.91 4.84
N SER A 95 4.36 -2.70 4.97
CA SER A 95 5.10 -1.70 4.22
C SER A 95 5.33 -2.17 2.79
N VAL A 96 4.97 -1.35 1.81
CA VAL A 96 5.06 -1.66 0.39
C VAL A 96 5.77 -0.54 -0.38
N PRO A 97 6.50 -0.87 -1.46
CA PRO A 97 7.06 0.14 -2.36
C PRO A 97 5.95 0.84 -3.13
N ILE A 98 6.05 2.16 -3.26
CA ILE A 98 5.11 3.01 -4.00
C ILE A 98 5.78 3.70 -5.19
N THR A 99 5.07 3.82 -6.31
CA THR A 99 5.58 4.45 -7.54
C THR A 99 5.10 5.88 -7.76
N GLU A 100 4.09 6.29 -7.01
CA GLU A 100 3.46 7.62 -7.05
C GLU A 100 3.38 8.15 -5.62
N ASP A 101 3.20 9.47 -5.48
CA ASP A 101 2.91 10.06 -4.16
C ASP A 101 1.58 9.50 -3.65
N VAL A 102 1.54 9.15 -2.36
CA VAL A 102 0.35 8.61 -1.70
C VAL A 102 0.03 9.41 -0.45
N ASP A 103 -1.24 9.71 -0.25
CA ASP A 103 -1.72 10.32 0.97
C ASP A 103 -2.30 9.28 1.93
N ARG A 104 -2.37 9.67 3.21
CA ARG A 104 -2.99 8.83 4.22
C ARG A 104 -4.47 8.66 3.91
N LEU A 105 -4.95 7.42 4.00
CA LEU A 105 -6.32 6.96 3.71
C LEU A 105 -6.67 6.82 2.24
N ASP A 106 -5.72 7.04 1.32
CA ASP A 106 -5.93 6.72 -0.09
C ASP A 106 -6.18 5.23 -0.30
N GLN A 107 -7.10 4.92 -1.22
CA GLN A 107 -7.34 3.55 -1.64
C GLN A 107 -6.14 3.04 -2.44
N ALA A 108 -5.68 1.84 -2.14
CA ALA A 108 -4.50 1.25 -2.77
C ALA A 108 -4.91 0.30 -3.91
N THR A 109 -4.17 0.36 -5.00
CA THR A 109 -4.19 -0.63 -6.09
C THR A 109 -2.75 -0.95 -6.51
N ILE A 110 -2.57 -1.81 -7.52
CA ILE A 110 -1.25 -2.30 -7.93
C ILE A 110 -0.92 -2.01 -9.39
N ASN A 111 0.35 -1.81 -9.67
CA ASN A 111 0.92 -1.73 -11.02
C ASN A 111 1.22 -3.11 -11.59
N VAL A 112 1.63 -3.14 -12.85
CA VAL A 112 2.00 -4.37 -13.58
C VAL A 112 3.22 -5.09 -12.99
N ASP A 113 4.06 -4.39 -12.23
CA ASP A 113 5.23 -4.92 -11.53
C ASP A 113 4.93 -5.29 -10.07
N GLY A 114 3.66 -5.26 -9.65
CA GLY A 114 3.22 -5.60 -8.29
C GLY A 114 3.52 -4.55 -7.22
N THR A 115 4.03 -3.36 -7.61
CA THR A 115 4.16 -2.20 -6.72
C THR A 115 2.81 -1.51 -6.51
N PHE A 116 2.73 -0.65 -5.50
CA PHE A 116 1.47 -0.03 -5.08
C PHE A 116 1.37 1.43 -5.52
N ARG A 117 0.14 1.88 -5.78
CA ARG A 117 -0.19 3.28 -6.07
C ARG A 117 -1.62 3.60 -5.60
N PRO A 118 -2.03 4.88 -5.58
CA PRO A 118 -3.42 5.25 -5.35
C PRO A 118 -4.33 4.70 -6.46
N ALA A 119 -5.50 4.19 -6.08
CA ALA A 119 -6.51 3.71 -7.00
C ALA A 119 -7.24 4.88 -7.66
N LYS A 120 -7.46 4.79 -8.97
CA LYS A 120 -8.31 5.75 -9.69
C LYS A 120 -9.79 5.34 -9.62
N PRO A 121 -10.73 6.27 -9.84
CA PRO A 121 -12.15 5.93 -9.89
C PRO A 121 -12.44 4.78 -10.85
N GLY A 122 -13.16 3.76 -10.36
CA GLY A 122 -13.52 2.57 -11.15
C GLY A 122 -12.47 1.46 -11.18
N GLU A 123 -11.26 1.67 -10.64
CA GLU A 123 -10.25 0.61 -10.54
C GLU A 123 -10.54 -0.32 -9.36
N GLN A 124 -10.08 -1.57 -9.41
CA GLN A 124 -10.22 -2.45 -8.25
C GLN A 124 -9.21 -2.09 -7.15
N VAL A 125 -9.68 -2.10 -5.91
CA VAL A 125 -8.92 -1.73 -4.71
C VAL A 125 -8.51 -2.99 -3.96
N VAL A 126 -7.28 -2.99 -3.44
CA VAL A 126 -6.73 -4.09 -2.63
C VAL A 126 -6.61 -3.74 -1.15
N GLY A 127 -6.63 -2.45 -0.80
CA GLY A 127 -6.46 -1.99 0.57
C GLY A 127 -6.52 -0.47 0.68
N ARG A 128 -5.98 0.05 1.78
CA ARG A 128 -5.90 1.50 2.03
C ARG A 128 -4.55 1.87 2.63
N PHE A 129 -3.94 2.94 2.15
CA PHE A 129 -2.73 3.50 2.74
C PHE A 129 -3.04 4.07 4.13
N ILE A 130 -2.24 3.75 5.14
CA ILE A 130 -2.38 4.29 6.50
C ILE A 130 -1.25 5.25 6.87
N THR A 131 -0.27 5.41 5.98
CA THR A 131 0.78 6.44 6.01
C THR A 131 0.85 7.13 4.66
N ALA A 132 1.23 8.41 4.65
CA ALA A 132 1.63 9.10 3.43
C ALA A 132 3.07 8.72 3.04
N GLY A 133 3.43 8.91 1.78
CA GLY A 133 4.77 8.65 1.25
C GLY A 133 4.96 9.28 -0.13
N ASN A 134 6.21 9.56 -0.49
CA ASN A 134 6.55 10.11 -1.79
C ASN A 134 6.84 8.99 -2.80
N ALA A 135 6.71 9.27 -4.09
CA ALA A 135 7.04 8.33 -5.15
C ALA A 135 8.46 7.74 -4.98
N ASN A 136 8.58 6.43 -5.23
CA ASN A 136 9.81 5.63 -5.06
C ASN A 136 10.27 5.46 -3.62
N SER A 137 9.39 5.64 -2.64
CA SER A 137 9.64 5.31 -1.24
C SER A 137 8.77 4.13 -0.77
N THR A 138 8.52 4.04 0.53
CA THR A 138 7.61 3.05 1.13
C THR A 138 6.44 3.72 1.82
N ALA A 139 5.28 3.06 1.75
CA ALA A 139 4.11 3.40 2.55
C ALA A 139 3.50 2.14 3.15
N ILE A 140 2.80 2.28 4.28
CA ILE A 140 2.10 1.17 4.92
C ILE A 140 0.69 1.08 4.35
N VAL A 141 0.33 -0.09 3.82
CA VAL A 141 -1.02 -0.43 3.36
C VAL A 141 -1.66 -1.39 4.35
N ASP A 142 -2.90 -1.12 4.72
CA ASP A 142 -3.77 -2.04 5.44
C ASP A 142 -4.64 -2.82 4.45
N VAL A 143 -4.61 -4.15 4.52
CA VAL A 143 -5.37 -5.05 3.65
C VAL A 143 -6.22 -6.04 4.44
N ASN A 144 -7.32 -6.45 3.83
CA ASN A 144 -8.16 -7.55 4.30
C ASN A 144 -8.69 -8.32 3.08
N LEU A 145 -7.88 -9.26 2.59
CA LEU A 145 -8.09 -9.94 1.32
C LEU A 145 -8.89 -11.23 1.53
N THR A 146 -10.02 -11.35 0.82
CA THR A 146 -10.77 -12.60 0.66
C THR A 146 -10.13 -13.50 -0.41
N ASP A 147 -10.70 -14.68 -0.70
CA ASP A 147 -10.20 -15.57 -1.77
C ASP A 147 -10.36 -14.91 -3.15
N MET A 148 -9.23 -14.32 -3.61
CA MET A 148 -9.04 -13.43 -4.78
C MET A 148 -9.30 -11.95 -4.47
N GLY A 149 -8.40 -11.39 -3.67
CA GLY A 149 -8.53 -10.18 -2.88
C GLY A 149 -8.66 -8.85 -3.63
N THR A 150 -9.91 -8.44 -3.82
CA THR A 150 -10.28 -7.03 -3.91
C THR A 150 -11.14 -6.67 -2.71
N THR A 151 -10.91 -5.51 -2.12
CA THR A 151 -11.73 -4.97 -1.02
C THR A 151 -12.84 -4.03 -1.50
N GLY A 152 -12.86 -3.70 -2.79
CA GLY A 152 -13.90 -2.87 -3.40
C GLY A 152 -13.49 -2.29 -4.77
N THR A 153 -14.28 -1.33 -5.23
CA THR A 153 -13.97 -0.49 -6.40
C THR A 153 -13.55 0.91 -5.94
N GLY A 154 -12.59 1.49 -6.64
CA GLY A 154 -11.98 2.77 -6.36
C GLY A 154 -12.99 3.89 -6.47
N THR A 155 -13.08 4.70 -5.42
CA THR A 155 -13.67 6.02 -5.44
C THR A 155 -12.56 7.04 -5.64
N THR A 156 -12.89 8.31 -5.84
CA THR A 156 -11.87 9.38 -5.90
C THR A 156 -10.89 9.23 -4.73
N ALA A 157 -9.58 9.31 -5.00
CA ALA A 157 -8.59 9.50 -3.95
C ALA A 157 -9.05 10.68 -3.09
N ASP A 158 -9.08 10.52 -1.77
CA ASP A 158 -9.38 11.62 -0.86
C ASP A 158 -8.13 12.54 -0.82
N ASN A 159 -7.75 13.09 -1.98
CA ASN A 159 -7.09 14.37 -2.01
C ASN A 159 -8.07 15.28 -1.30
N SER A 160 -7.74 15.67 -0.07
CA SER A 160 -8.50 16.64 0.70
C SER A 160 -8.61 17.89 -0.18
N ALA A 161 -9.70 17.95 -0.95
CA ALA A 161 -10.06 19.13 -1.68
C ALA A 161 -10.26 20.16 -0.59
N THR A 162 -9.36 21.14 -0.57
CA THR A 162 -9.53 22.38 0.17
C THR A 162 -11.00 22.80 0.00
N PRO A 163 -11.74 23.14 1.08
CA PRO A 163 -13.15 23.46 0.96
C PRO A 163 -13.28 24.53 -0.11
N ALA A 164 -14.09 24.29 -1.14
CA ALA A 164 -14.31 25.27 -2.18
C ALA A 164 -14.73 26.59 -1.51
N ALA A 165 -13.88 27.61 -1.67
CA ALA A 165 -14.16 28.95 -1.21
C ALA A 165 -15.52 29.38 -1.76
N GLY A 166 -16.34 29.98 -0.89
CA GLY A 166 -17.74 30.25 -1.14
C GLY A 166 -17.99 30.99 -2.44
N THR A 167 -19.05 30.58 -3.15
CA THR A 167 -19.68 31.42 -4.17
C THR A 167 -20.99 31.93 -3.59
N THR A 168 -20.93 33.13 -3.00
CA THR A 168 -22.10 33.97 -2.80
C THR A 168 -22.51 34.48 -4.19
N THR A 169 -23.51 33.86 -4.81
CA THR A 169 -24.17 34.47 -5.98
C THR A 169 -24.98 35.67 -5.50
N THR A 170 -24.37 36.84 -5.69
CA THR A 170 -25.05 38.14 -5.66
C THR A 170 -25.77 38.26 -7.00
N ASP A 171 -27.09 38.09 -7.00
CA ASP A 171 -27.89 38.39 -8.19
C ASP A 171 -28.30 39.86 -8.13
N THR A 172 -27.59 40.69 -8.90
CA THR A 172 -27.95 42.08 -9.17
C THR A 172 -28.16 42.22 -10.67
N GLY A 173 -29.44 42.25 -11.07
CA GLY A 173 -29.87 42.59 -12.42
C GLY A 173 -31.30 43.12 -12.36
N SER A 174 -31.43 44.44 -12.25
CA SER A 174 -32.70 45.16 -12.20
C SER A 174 -33.46 45.07 -13.52
N ASP A 175 -34.76 44.79 -13.47
CA ASP A 175 -35.69 45.31 -14.48
C ASP A 175 -36.93 45.94 -13.81
N LYS A 176 -37.16 47.20 -14.17
CA LYS A 176 -38.20 48.09 -13.65
C LYS A 176 -39.49 47.91 -14.44
N LYS A 177 -40.62 48.03 -13.72
CA LYS A 177 -41.80 48.90 -14.01
C LYS A 177 -43.13 48.17 -14.23
N GLY A 178 -44.14 48.54 -13.42
CA GLY A 178 -45.54 48.40 -13.79
C GLY A 178 -46.54 48.40 -12.63
N ASP A 179 -46.86 49.59 -12.09
CA ASP A 179 -48.04 49.88 -11.26
C ASP A 179 -49.35 49.38 -11.89
N LYS A 180 -50.19 48.70 -11.10
CA LYS A 180 -51.53 49.17 -10.68
C LYS A 180 -52.22 48.15 -9.77
#